data_AF-A0A9W7XVR4-F1
#
_entry.id   AF-A0A9W7XVR4-F1
#
_cell.length_a   1.000
_cell.length_b   1.000
_cell.length_c   1.000
_cell.angle_alpha   90.00
_cell.angle_beta   90.00
_cell.angle_gamma   90.00
#
_symmetry.space_group_name_H-M   'P 1'
#
loop_
_entity.id
_entity.type
_entity.pdbx_description
1 polymer ?
#
loop_
_entity_poly.entity_id
_entity_poly.type
_entity_poly.pdbx_seq_one_letter_code
_entity_poly.pdbx_strand_id
1 'polypeptide(L)'
;MDADLEKYANDESDSTSGITDYCTVWEKLGKSDANFQKAQDTIRDQLYVTPAADYASQLGLKFSNLGDGRGFTAGIAGFCSGTGDGWDVIQEYHRLTGGSDDFSSMDANLEKYANDESDSTSGIEDYCKIWEDLGKNDANFRKAQDTIRDKLYVTPAIDYANELGLKFSITQGQLYDAGIEHGTGEDADGLGSLIKNTNAAFTSDDTSDNSGSTLTINGNQVDEITWLKKFLEVRTEDLKNPKEKDNQGGDYWAQTTYRIESYQYAVEQKEYTWTSTVKLLDNDDTEFHYEYCEYLNDGRGYTAGVGGFCTGTSDAWEVIKVYHELTGGTDDFSPMDATLEQYAQSENDNTAGLEDYCKVWGSLANDANFRKAQDTIRDKLYLTPSQDYADELGLKLSISKGQMYDAGLEHGVTGDRDTLDMLIKETNESITGDMSGDSGSTLTINGHQVDEIAWLTEFLKVRTNDLKNPKEAYNGAEGYWAQSVYRIESYQYAIDQKQYKWTSSAKFLDNDGSPVTVSCDTSMKKRARRMARRNTFARRNETVI
;
A
#
# COMPACT_ATOMS: atom_id res chain seq x y z
N MET A 1 44.42 27.30 4.71
CA MET A 1 43.60 28.31 5.38
C MET A 1 43.15 29.25 4.28
N ASP A 2 41.84 29.33 4.11
CA ASP A 2 41.12 30.31 3.30
C ASP A 2 41.45 30.31 1.80
N ALA A 3 41.06 29.20 1.17
CA ALA A 3 40.60 29.14 -0.21
C ALA A 3 39.16 28.57 -0.21
N ASP A 4 38.51 28.55 -1.38
CA ASP A 4 37.23 27.85 -1.67
C ASP A 4 35.92 28.48 -1.16
N LEU A 5 35.93 29.66 -0.53
CA LEU A 5 34.69 30.40 -0.16
C LEU A 5 34.21 31.45 -1.19
N GLU A 6 34.90 31.63 -2.32
CA GLU A 6 34.65 32.75 -3.26
C GLU A 6 34.26 32.28 -4.69
N LYS A 7 33.63 31.10 -4.82
CA LYS A 7 33.32 30.52 -6.15
C LYS A 7 31.90 29.94 -6.35
N TYR A 8 30.97 30.18 -5.43
CA TYR A 8 29.57 29.71 -5.52
C TYR A 8 28.53 30.84 -5.56
N ALA A 9 28.95 32.07 -5.86
CA ALA A 9 28.09 33.27 -5.85
C ALA A 9 27.88 33.90 -7.26
N ASN A 10 28.15 33.19 -8.35
CA ASN A 10 28.04 33.70 -9.72
C ASN A 10 27.69 32.59 -10.74
N ASP A 11 26.46 32.07 -10.69
CA ASP A 11 25.82 31.38 -11.82
C ASP A 11 24.29 31.58 -11.74
N GLU A 12 23.82 32.80 -12.04
CA GLU A 12 22.40 33.08 -12.31
C GLU A 12 21.96 32.53 -13.68
N SER A 13 22.07 31.22 -13.91
CA SER A 13 21.32 30.53 -14.97
C SER A 13 21.39 29.01 -14.87
N ASP A 14 20.44 28.40 -14.15
CA ASP A 14 19.63 27.37 -14.80
C ASP A 14 18.19 27.44 -14.28
N SER A 15 17.23 27.00 -15.08
CA SER A 15 15.80 27.24 -14.85
C SER A 15 14.96 26.00 -15.12
N THR A 16 13.90 25.83 -14.33
CA THR A 16 12.78 24.88 -14.50
C THR A 16 13.02 23.39 -14.20
N SER A 17 11.93 22.74 -13.74
CA SER A 17 11.64 21.29 -13.64
C SER A 17 12.23 20.49 -12.46
N GLY A 18 11.46 19.55 -11.85
CA GLY A 18 10.00 19.38 -11.99
C GLY A 18 9.37 18.02 -11.58
N ILE A 19 8.14 18.12 -11.07
CA ILE A 19 7.19 17.11 -10.54
C ILE A 19 6.97 15.76 -11.28
N THR A 20 6.86 14.66 -10.51
CA THR A 20 6.40 13.31 -10.94
C THR A 20 5.49 12.54 -9.91
N ASP A 21 4.15 12.46 -10.14
CA ASP A 21 3.23 11.41 -9.56
C ASP A 21 3.03 11.59 -8.01
N TYR A 22 1.88 11.63 -7.28
CA TYR A 22 0.49 11.08 -7.20
C TYR A 22 0.12 9.70 -6.56
N CYS A 23 0.28 8.54 -7.21
CA CYS A 23 -0.57 7.33 -7.01
C CYS A 23 -0.65 6.34 -5.78
N THR A 24 0.13 6.26 -4.67
CA THR A 24 -0.25 5.35 -3.51
C THR A 24 -1.47 5.83 -2.77
N VAL A 25 -1.78 7.14 -2.77
CA VAL A 25 -3.10 7.60 -2.32
C VAL A 25 -4.14 6.78 -3.08
N TRP A 26 -3.99 6.73 -4.40
CA TRP A 26 -4.79 5.94 -5.35
C TRP A 26 -4.76 4.42 -5.12
N GLU A 27 -3.58 3.77 -5.03
CA GLU A 27 -3.48 2.34 -4.69
C GLU A 27 -4.17 2.03 -3.35
N LYS A 28 -4.25 3.00 -2.43
CA LYS A 28 -4.93 2.90 -1.12
C LYS A 28 -6.40 3.32 -1.17
N LEU A 29 -6.84 4.10 -2.16
CA LEU A 29 -8.26 4.46 -2.33
C LEU A 29 -9.15 3.26 -2.67
N GLY A 30 -8.59 2.23 -3.32
CA GLY A 30 -9.24 0.93 -3.51
C GLY A 30 -9.27 0.05 -2.25
N LYS A 31 -8.55 0.41 -1.17
CA LYS A 31 -8.37 -0.43 0.03
C LYS A 31 -9.39 -0.21 1.14
N SER A 32 -10.47 0.55 0.91
CA SER A 32 -11.52 0.73 1.91
C SER A 32 -12.57 -0.38 1.93
N ASP A 33 -12.60 -1.27 0.95
CA ASP A 33 -13.29 -2.56 1.12
C ASP A 33 -12.46 -3.43 2.07
N ALA A 34 -13.00 -3.75 3.24
CA ALA A 34 -12.34 -4.55 4.27
C ALA A 34 -11.95 -5.96 3.79
N ASN A 35 -12.61 -6.51 2.77
CA ASN A 35 -12.23 -7.76 2.14
C ASN A 35 -11.06 -7.58 1.17
N PHE A 36 -11.01 -6.47 0.43
CA PHE A 36 -9.88 -6.12 -0.44
C PHE A 36 -8.62 -5.79 0.36
N GLN A 37 -8.77 -5.12 1.50
CA GLN A 37 -7.68 -4.88 2.45
C GLN A 37 -7.09 -6.20 2.95
N LYS A 38 -7.94 -7.09 3.46
CA LYS A 38 -7.59 -8.45 3.92
C LYS A 38 -7.01 -9.33 2.80
N ALA A 39 -7.50 -9.20 1.57
CA ALA A 39 -6.95 -9.89 0.40
C ALA A 39 -5.57 -9.33 0.06
N GLN A 40 -5.40 -8.01 -0.08
CA GLN A 40 -4.10 -7.40 -0.39
C GLN A 40 -3.04 -7.70 0.67
N ASP A 41 -3.40 -7.72 1.96
CA ASP A 41 -2.47 -8.07 3.04
C ASP A 41 -2.01 -9.52 2.90
N THR A 42 -2.97 -10.43 2.71
CA THR A 42 -2.69 -11.86 2.46
C THR A 42 -1.79 -12.04 1.22
N ILE A 43 -2.12 -11.41 0.09
CA ILE A 43 -1.37 -11.51 -1.18
C ILE A 43 0.04 -10.89 -1.06
N ARG A 44 0.17 -9.77 -0.35
CA ARG A 44 1.42 -9.03 -0.13
C ARG A 44 2.39 -9.81 0.74
N ASP A 45 1.92 -10.27 1.89
CA ASP A 45 2.73 -10.94 2.90
C ASP A 45 3.16 -12.35 2.46
N GLN A 46 2.42 -12.95 1.53
CA GLN A 46 2.72 -14.27 1.00
C GLN A 46 3.64 -14.26 -0.25
N LEU A 47 3.71 -13.17 -1.02
CA LEU A 47 4.50 -13.11 -2.27
C LEU A 47 5.84 -12.36 -2.17
N TYR A 48 6.04 -11.54 -1.13
CA TYR A 48 7.28 -10.77 -0.97
C TYR A 48 8.06 -11.18 0.29
N VAL A 49 9.26 -11.75 0.07
CA VAL A 49 10.27 -11.92 1.12
C VAL A 49 10.81 -10.54 1.52
N THR A 50 10.41 -10.07 2.70
CA THR A 50 10.95 -8.84 3.32
C THR A 50 11.82 -9.16 4.56
N PRO A 51 12.63 -8.20 5.06
CA PRO A 51 13.53 -8.46 6.18
C PRO A 51 12.80 -8.85 7.48
N ALA A 52 13.50 -9.55 8.37
CA ALA A 52 12.96 -10.19 9.58
C ALA A 52 12.15 -9.30 10.55
N ALA A 53 12.15 -7.97 10.39
CA ALA A 53 11.30 -7.05 11.14
C ALA A 53 9.81 -7.12 10.74
N ASP A 54 9.47 -7.42 9.48
CA ASP A 54 8.07 -7.58 9.04
C ASP A 54 7.45 -8.90 9.53
N TYR A 55 8.29 -9.87 9.90
CA TYR A 55 7.84 -11.20 10.27
C TYR A 55 6.90 -11.17 11.49
N ALA A 56 7.13 -10.25 12.43
CA ALA A 56 6.26 -10.06 13.60
C ALA A 56 4.83 -9.60 13.23
N SER A 57 4.66 -8.84 12.15
CA SER A 57 3.35 -8.44 11.62
C SER A 57 2.68 -9.55 10.81
N GLN A 58 3.42 -10.29 9.99
CA GLN A 58 2.89 -11.39 9.17
C GLN A 58 2.37 -12.56 10.05
N LEU A 59 3.02 -12.77 11.20
CA LEU A 59 2.54 -13.68 12.26
C LEU A 59 1.20 -13.25 12.90
N GLY A 60 0.67 -12.06 12.62
CA GLY A 60 -0.66 -11.66 13.09
C GLY A 60 -1.82 -12.50 12.51
N LEU A 61 -1.57 -13.27 11.45
CA LEU A 61 -2.57 -14.08 10.74
C LEU A 61 -2.82 -15.44 11.42
N LYS A 62 -3.64 -15.40 12.49
CA LYS A 62 -4.36 -16.54 13.12
C LYS A 62 -3.52 -17.75 13.57
N PHE A 63 -2.98 -17.68 14.78
CA PHE A 63 -2.55 -18.86 15.54
C PHE A 63 -3.75 -19.56 16.21
N SER A 64 -4.51 -20.35 15.48
CA SER A 64 -5.69 -21.02 16.03
C SER A 64 -6.15 -22.24 15.23
N ASN A 65 -6.88 -23.14 15.90
CA ASN A 65 -7.71 -24.12 15.21
C ASN A 65 -8.97 -23.38 14.73
N LEU A 66 -9.22 -23.44 13.43
CA LEU A 66 -10.30 -22.67 12.78
C LEU A 66 -11.66 -23.38 12.79
N GLY A 67 -11.71 -24.63 13.25
CA GLY A 67 -12.91 -25.48 13.19
C GLY A 67 -13.23 -26.00 11.79
N ASP A 68 -12.32 -25.82 10.83
CA ASP A 68 -12.45 -26.19 9.42
C ASP A 68 -12.02 -27.64 9.10
N GLY A 69 -11.51 -28.37 10.11
CA GLY A 69 -11.03 -29.73 9.96
C GLY A 69 -9.54 -29.87 9.60
N ARG A 70 -8.75 -28.78 9.63
CA ARG A 70 -7.31 -28.82 9.31
C ARG A 70 -6.37 -28.81 10.52
N GLY A 71 -6.93 -28.75 11.73
CA GLY A 71 -6.16 -28.68 12.98
C GLY A 71 -5.75 -27.26 13.33
N PHE A 72 -4.53 -27.05 13.84
CA PHE A 72 -3.99 -25.72 14.07
C PHE A 72 -3.43 -25.11 12.78
N THR A 73 -3.90 -23.91 12.42
CA THR A 73 -3.31 -23.07 11.37
C THR A 73 -2.25 -22.13 11.97
N ALA A 74 -1.13 -21.92 11.28
CA ALA A 74 -0.08 -20.98 11.69
C ALA A 74 0.81 -20.50 10.52
N GLY A 75 1.48 -19.36 10.71
CA GLY A 75 2.59 -18.91 9.86
C GLY A 75 2.21 -18.32 8.50
N ILE A 76 3.23 -17.91 7.75
CA ILE A 76 3.10 -16.99 6.60
C ILE A 76 2.22 -17.51 5.45
N ALA A 77 2.09 -18.82 5.26
CA ALA A 77 1.20 -19.41 4.24
C ALA A 77 -0.16 -19.88 4.81
N GLY A 78 -0.35 -19.84 6.13
CA GLY A 78 -1.46 -20.52 6.81
C GLY A 78 -1.28 -22.04 6.83
N PHE A 79 -0.08 -22.50 7.15
CA PHE A 79 0.26 -23.93 7.24
C PHE A 79 -0.55 -24.61 8.34
N CYS A 80 -1.06 -25.83 8.12
CA CYS A 80 -1.88 -26.50 9.13
C CYS A 80 -1.29 -27.84 9.62
N SER A 81 -1.57 -28.17 10.88
CA SER A 81 -1.07 -29.39 11.54
C SER A 81 -1.66 -30.69 10.96
N GLY A 82 -2.85 -30.63 10.35
CA GLY A 82 -3.54 -31.78 9.75
C GLY A 82 -3.29 -31.94 8.24
N THR A 83 -2.90 -30.90 7.50
CA THR A 83 -2.66 -30.95 6.04
C THR A 83 -1.21 -31.27 5.65
N GLY A 84 -0.37 -31.59 6.64
CA GLY A 84 1.02 -32.02 6.43
C GLY A 84 2.02 -30.92 6.06
N ASP A 85 1.59 -29.81 5.47
CA ASP A 85 2.44 -28.66 5.17
C ASP A 85 2.99 -27.98 6.45
N GLY A 86 2.22 -27.96 7.54
CA GLY A 86 2.70 -27.55 8.86
C GLY A 86 3.76 -28.48 9.46
N TRP A 87 3.74 -29.77 9.11
CA TRP A 87 4.78 -30.74 9.50
C TRP A 87 6.02 -30.60 8.61
N ASP A 88 5.85 -30.37 7.31
CA ASP A 88 6.90 -30.14 6.32
C ASP A 88 7.80 -28.93 6.71
N VAL A 89 7.20 -27.85 7.26
CA VAL A 89 7.93 -26.72 7.89
C VAL A 89 8.79 -27.17 9.08
N ILE A 90 8.23 -27.98 9.97
CA ILE A 90 8.90 -28.44 11.20
C ILE A 90 10.03 -29.41 10.86
N GLN A 91 9.87 -30.28 9.85
CA GLN A 91 10.95 -31.12 9.34
C GLN A 91 12.11 -30.30 8.73
N GLU A 92 11.82 -29.22 8.00
CA GLU A 92 12.86 -28.30 7.50
C GLU A 92 13.52 -27.50 8.64
N TYR A 93 12.77 -27.13 9.68
CA TYR A 93 13.34 -26.51 10.89
C TYR A 93 14.30 -27.46 11.61
N HIS A 94 13.89 -28.71 11.89
CA HIS A 94 14.78 -29.75 12.41
C HIS A 94 16.04 -29.93 11.56
N ARG A 95 15.92 -29.85 10.22
CA ARG A 95 17.04 -29.95 9.29
C ARG A 95 17.98 -28.74 9.34
N LEU A 96 17.53 -27.59 9.82
CA LEU A 96 18.31 -26.36 10.03
C LEU A 96 18.89 -26.26 11.45
N THR A 97 18.21 -26.77 12.48
CA THR A 97 18.66 -26.78 13.89
C THR A 97 19.62 -27.91 14.21
N GLY A 98 19.49 -29.05 13.52
CA GLY A 98 20.22 -30.29 13.82
C GLY A 98 19.37 -31.38 14.50
N GLY A 99 18.04 -31.23 14.53
CA GLY A 99 17.09 -32.28 14.93
C GLY A 99 16.81 -32.38 16.43
N SER A 100 17.02 -31.28 17.17
CA SER A 100 16.55 -31.15 18.55
C SER A 100 16.26 -29.68 18.83
N ASP A 101 14.98 -29.35 18.83
CA ASP A 101 14.44 -28.00 19.02
C ASP A 101 13.05 -28.07 19.69
N ASP A 102 12.38 -26.93 19.83
CA ASP A 102 11.18 -26.78 20.64
C ASP A 102 9.98 -27.62 20.15
N PHE A 103 9.94 -27.99 18.86
CA PHE A 103 8.91 -28.88 18.33
C PHE A 103 9.18 -30.37 18.59
N SER A 104 10.43 -30.78 18.88
CA SER A 104 10.86 -32.20 19.00
C SER A 104 10.14 -33.04 20.08
N SER A 105 9.25 -32.44 20.87
CA SER A 105 8.37 -33.12 21.83
C SER A 105 7.01 -33.53 21.24
N MET A 106 6.66 -32.99 20.06
CA MET A 106 5.37 -33.12 19.39
C MET A 106 5.42 -33.99 18.13
N ASP A 107 6.61 -34.29 17.58
CA ASP A 107 6.85 -34.97 16.31
C ASP A 107 5.94 -36.18 16.07
N ALA A 108 5.82 -37.08 17.04
CA ALA A 108 5.02 -38.30 16.92
C ALA A 108 3.50 -38.06 16.81
N ASN A 109 3.03 -36.88 17.23
CA ASN A 109 1.65 -36.43 17.01
C ASN A 109 1.55 -35.65 15.69
N LEU A 110 2.50 -34.77 15.38
CA LEU A 110 2.52 -33.95 14.16
C LEU A 110 2.67 -34.80 12.89
N GLU A 111 3.65 -35.71 12.84
CA GLU A 111 3.82 -36.70 11.77
C GLU A 111 2.54 -37.53 11.61
N LYS A 112 1.93 -37.95 12.73
CA LYS A 112 0.69 -38.72 12.69
C LYS A 112 -0.46 -37.90 12.10
N TYR A 113 -0.71 -36.69 12.58
CA TYR A 113 -1.84 -35.87 12.14
C TYR A 113 -1.70 -35.41 10.69
N ALA A 114 -0.47 -35.21 10.22
CA ALA A 114 -0.13 -35.01 8.81
C ALA A 114 -0.44 -36.24 7.92
N ASN A 115 -0.20 -37.46 8.41
CA ASN A 115 -0.45 -38.70 7.64
C ASN A 115 -1.90 -39.21 7.75
N ASP A 116 -2.60 -38.92 8.85
CA ASP A 116 -4.00 -39.29 9.11
C ASP A 116 -5.01 -38.22 8.62
N GLU A 117 -4.54 -37.12 8.03
CA GLU A 117 -5.33 -35.93 7.65
C GLU A 117 -6.24 -35.41 8.78
N SER A 118 -5.65 -35.25 9.98
CA SER A 118 -6.41 -35.11 11.23
C SER A 118 -6.41 -33.71 11.83
N ASP A 119 -7.60 -33.24 12.23
CA ASP A 119 -7.84 -31.96 12.91
C ASP A 119 -7.46 -31.93 14.40
N SER A 120 -6.91 -33.03 14.91
CA SER A 120 -6.71 -33.25 16.34
C SER A 120 -5.58 -32.39 16.91
N THR A 121 -5.84 -31.73 18.04
CA THR A 121 -4.88 -30.84 18.73
C THR A 121 -4.26 -31.48 19.98
N SER A 122 -4.47 -32.78 20.20
CA SER A 122 -4.10 -33.45 21.46
C SER A 122 -2.61 -33.76 21.52
N GLY A 123 -1.92 -33.35 22.59
CA GLY A 123 -0.47 -33.50 22.69
C GLY A 123 0.32 -32.63 21.73
N ILE A 124 -0.30 -31.57 21.19
CA ILE A 124 0.34 -30.49 20.42
C ILE A 124 -0.13 -29.10 20.89
N GLU A 125 -0.59 -28.98 22.15
CA GLU A 125 -1.32 -27.80 22.65
C GLU A 125 -0.51 -26.50 22.64
N ASP A 126 0.82 -26.56 22.81
CA ASP A 126 1.72 -25.40 22.72
C ASP A 126 2.13 -25.05 21.25
N TYR A 127 1.71 -25.81 20.22
CA TYR A 127 2.14 -25.66 18.81
C TYR A 127 2.06 -24.21 18.31
N CYS A 128 0.88 -23.59 18.45
CA CYS A 128 0.64 -22.20 18.05
C CYS A 128 1.58 -21.19 18.74
N LYS A 129 1.86 -21.41 20.02
CA LYS A 129 2.71 -20.53 20.83
C LYS A 129 4.19 -20.71 20.48
N ILE A 130 4.65 -21.95 20.31
CA ILE A 130 6.02 -22.25 19.85
C ILE A 130 6.24 -21.62 18.46
N TRP A 131 5.25 -21.72 17.56
CA TRP A 131 5.29 -21.09 16.25
C TRP A 131 5.37 -19.56 16.31
N GLU A 132 4.60 -18.92 17.19
CA GLU A 132 4.64 -17.47 17.43
C GLU A 132 5.98 -17.01 18.01
N ASP A 133 6.45 -17.68 19.07
CA ASP A 133 7.71 -17.37 19.76
C ASP A 133 8.91 -17.56 18.83
N LEU A 134 9.00 -18.68 18.11
CA LEU A 134 10.08 -18.93 17.15
C LEU A 134 9.98 -18.03 15.91
N GLY A 135 8.79 -17.74 15.41
CA GLY A 135 8.63 -16.86 14.24
C GLY A 135 9.18 -15.45 14.49
N LYS A 136 8.96 -14.91 15.70
CA LYS A 136 9.50 -13.63 16.14
C LYS A 136 11.01 -13.68 16.37
N ASN A 137 11.52 -14.74 17.00
CA ASN A 137 12.87 -14.74 17.55
C ASN A 137 13.92 -15.51 16.72
N ASP A 138 13.56 -16.63 16.08
CA ASP A 138 14.52 -17.53 15.42
C ASP A 138 14.57 -17.36 13.88
N ALA A 139 15.79 -17.17 13.36
CA ALA A 139 16.02 -16.95 11.93
C ALA A 139 16.00 -18.25 11.08
N ASN A 140 16.25 -19.42 11.67
CA ASN A 140 16.10 -20.70 10.98
C ASN A 140 14.62 -21.09 10.85
N PHE A 141 13.78 -20.80 11.84
CA PHE A 141 12.35 -21.08 11.78
C PHE A 141 11.61 -20.21 10.76
N ARG A 142 12.01 -18.93 10.65
CA ARG A 142 11.58 -18.06 9.52
C ARG A 142 11.97 -18.67 8.17
N LYS A 143 13.25 -19.04 8.03
CA LYS A 143 13.77 -19.65 6.81
C LYS A 143 13.08 -20.98 6.46
N ALA A 144 12.69 -21.80 7.43
CA ALA A 144 11.96 -23.03 7.19
C ALA A 144 10.58 -22.75 6.56
N GLN A 145 9.84 -21.78 7.11
CA GLN A 145 8.57 -21.33 6.54
C GLN A 145 8.72 -20.73 5.14
N ASP A 146 9.72 -19.86 4.90
CA ASP A 146 10.04 -19.38 3.54
C ASP A 146 10.30 -20.55 2.58
N THR A 147 11.14 -21.51 2.99
CA THR A 147 11.54 -22.64 2.14
C THR A 147 10.36 -23.53 1.76
N ILE A 148 9.42 -23.79 2.68
CA ILE A 148 8.25 -24.62 2.41
C ILE A 148 7.14 -23.84 1.67
N ARG A 149 6.92 -22.55 1.98
CA ARG A 149 6.05 -21.66 1.18
C ARG A 149 6.52 -21.66 -0.29
N ASP A 150 7.82 -21.52 -0.50
CA ASP A 150 8.38 -21.42 -1.84
C ASP A 150 8.34 -22.76 -2.58
N LYS A 151 8.59 -23.87 -1.87
CA LYS A 151 8.48 -25.26 -2.37
C LYS A 151 7.05 -25.62 -2.79
N LEU A 152 6.06 -25.39 -1.92
CA LEU A 152 4.70 -25.90 -2.08
C LEU A 152 3.79 -24.96 -2.88
N TYR A 153 3.98 -23.64 -2.76
CA TYR A 153 3.02 -22.65 -3.27
C TYR A 153 3.65 -21.70 -4.30
N VAL A 154 4.80 -21.06 -4.04
CA VAL A 154 5.39 -20.07 -4.97
C VAL A 154 5.91 -20.72 -6.25
N THR A 155 6.76 -21.75 -6.12
CA THR A 155 7.40 -22.37 -7.28
C THR A 155 6.38 -22.96 -8.26
N PRO A 156 5.37 -23.77 -7.84
CA PRO A 156 4.38 -24.31 -8.77
C PRO A 156 3.54 -23.23 -9.46
N ALA A 157 3.13 -22.17 -8.73
CA ALA A 157 2.37 -21.07 -9.33
C ALA A 157 3.20 -20.29 -10.37
N ILE A 158 4.49 -20.08 -10.11
CA ILE A 158 5.42 -19.46 -11.06
C ILE A 158 5.74 -20.38 -12.24
N ASP A 159 5.85 -21.70 -12.03
CA ASP A 159 6.06 -22.66 -13.12
C ASP A 159 4.85 -22.75 -14.05
N TYR A 160 3.62 -22.80 -13.53
CA TYR A 160 2.39 -22.66 -14.33
C TYR A 160 2.35 -21.32 -15.09
N ALA A 161 2.76 -20.23 -14.45
CA ALA A 161 2.86 -18.93 -15.12
C ALA A 161 3.88 -18.93 -16.26
N ASN A 162 5.04 -19.57 -16.07
CA ASN A 162 6.08 -19.71 -17.09
C ASN A 162 5.64 -20.60 -18.25
N GLU A 163 4.94 -21.71 -18.00
CA GLU A 163 4.41 -22.61 -19.04
C GLU A 163 3.36 -21.93 -19.91
N LEU A 164 2.41 -21.23 -19.28
CA LEU A 164 1.39 -20.45 -19.98
C LEU A 164 1.96 -19.17 -20.62
N GLY A 165 3.11 -18.68 -20.17
CA GLY A 165 3.75 -17.45 -20.65
C GLY A 165 3.15 -16.16 -20.09
N LEU A 166 2.60 -16.22 -18.88
CA LEU A 166 1.95 -15.14 -18.13
C LEU A 166 2.98 -14.18 -17.53
N LYS A 167 2.76 -12.87 -17.70
CA LYS A 167 3.73 -11.79 -17.45
C LYS A 167 3.23 -10.73 -16.48
N PHE A 168 1.93 -10.71 -16.20
CA PHE A 168 1.31 -9.79 -15.27
C PHE A 168 1.32 -10.39 -13.86
N SER A 169 1.80 -9.61 -12.89
CA SER A 169 1.99 -10.10 -11.52
C SER A 169 0.66 -10.27 -10.78
N ILE A 170 -0.42 -9.63 -11.25
CA ILE A 170 -1.78 -9.92 -10.79
C ILE A 170 -2.19 -11.35 -11.16
N THR A 171 -1.85 -11.81 -12.38
CA THR A 171 -2.12 -13.19 -12.82
C THR A 171 -1.29 -14.19 -12.02
N GLN A 172 0.02 -13.91 -11.87
CA GLN A 172 0.95 -14.76 -11.12
C GLN A 172 0.55 -14.86 -9.63
N GLY A 173 0.16 -13.74 -9.03
CA GLY A 173 -0.38 -13.71 -7.67
C GLY A 173 -1.68 -14.50 -7.53
N GLN A 174 -2.58 -14.44 -8.53
CA GLN A 174 -3.83 -15.20 -8.50
C GLN A 174 -3.63 -16.71 -8.65
N LEU A 175 -2.63 -17.17 -9.41
CA LEU A 175 -2.25 -18.60 -9.42
C LEU A 175 -1.74 -19.04 -8.06
N TYR A 176 -0.95 -18.19 -7.40
CA TYR A 176 -0.40 -18.45 -6.08
C TYR A 176 -1.46 -18.46 -4.97
N ASP A 177 -2.38 -17.49 -4.99
CA ASP A 177 -3.53 -17.38 -4.07
C ASP A 177 -4.44 -18.61 -4.19
N ALA A 178 -4.70 -19.07 -5.42
CA ALA A 178 -5.40 -20.31 -5.68
C ALA A 178 -4.60 -21.54 -5.24
N GLY A 179 -3.28 -21.54 -5.41
CA GLY A 179 -2.39 -22.62 -4.97
C GLY A 179 -2.35 -22.85 -3.46
N ILE A 180 -2.60 -21.82 -2.64
CA ILE A 180 -2.75 -21.97 -1.17
C ILE A 180 -4.12 -22.52 -0.80
N GLU A 181 -5.18 -21.96 -1.39
CA GLU A 181 -6.55 -22.29 -0.98
C GLU A 181 -7.04 -23.63 -1.54
N HIS A 182 -6.63 -23.99 -2.76
CA HIS A 182 -7.04 -25.21 -3.48
C HIS A 182 -5.92 -26.26 -3.52
N GLY A 183 -4.70 -25.92 -3.09
CA GLY A 183 -3.50 -26.71 -3.34
C GLY A 183 -2.98 -26.56 -4.77
N THR A 184 -1.69 -26.89 -4.99
CA THR A 184 -1.02 -26.76 -6.29
C THR A 184 -1.15 -28.00 -7.19
N GLY A 185 -1.98 -28.97 -6.80
CA GLY A 185 -2.13 -30.29 -7.41
C GLY A 185 -2.97 -30.36 -8.69
N GLU A 186 -3.28 -31.61 -9.08
CA GLU A 186 -4.19 -31.97 -10.18
C GLU A 186 -5.37 -32.85 -9.69
N ASP A 187 -5.72 -32.74 -8.40
CA ASP A 187 -6.97 -33.22 -7.84
C ASP A 187 -8.18 -32.48 -8.44
N ALA A 188 -9.39 -32.70 -7.92
CA ALA A 188 -10.62 -32.24 -8.56
C ALA A 188 -10.78 -30.71 -8.56
N ASP A 189 -10.24 -30.02 -7.55
CA ASP A 189 -10.45 -28.59 -7.26
C ASP A 189 -9.12 -27.78 -7.33
N GLY A 190 -7.97 -28.45 -7.21
CA GLY A 190 -6.62 -27.87 -7.19
C GLY A 190 -6.20 -27.04 -8.42
N LEU A 191 -5.16 -26.22 -8.23
CA LEU A 191 -4.69 -25.21 -9.20
C LEU A 191 -4.52 -25.74 -10.63
N GLY A 192 -3.92 -26.92 -10.81
CA GLY A 192 -3.73 -27.53 -12.14
C GLY A 192 -5.06 -27.84 -12.84
N SER A 193 -6.09 -28.24 -12.06
CA SER A 193 -7.44 -28.47 -12.57
C SER A 193 -8.18 -27.16 -12.84
N LEU A 194 -8.06 -26.13 -12.01
CA LEU A 194 -8.60 -24.79 -12.30
C LEU A 194 -8.02 -24.22 -13.61
N ILE A 195 -6.71 -24.37 -13.85
CA ILE A 195 -6.05 -23.96 -15.09
C ILE A 195 -6.60 -24.75 -16.30
N LYS A 196 -6.72 -26.08 -16.19
CA LYS A 196 -7.30 -26.92 -17.25
C LYS A 196 -8.75 -26.54 -17.56
N ASN A 197 -9.57 -26.34 -16.54
CA ASN A 197 -10.98 -25.94 -16.66
C ASN A 197 -11.09 -24.57 -17.33
N THR A 198 -10.25 -23.60 -16.94
CA THR A 198 -10.15 -22.28 -17.59
C THR A 198 -9.78 -22.40 -19.07
N ASN A 199 -8.76 -23.20 -19.40
CA ASN A 199 -8.32 -23.42 -20.78
C ASN A 199 -9.34 -24.17 -21.64
N ALA A 200 -10.25 -24.94 -21.03
CA ALA A 200 -11.36 -25.62 -21.68
C ALA A 200 -12.63 -24.75 -21.80
N ALA A 201 -12.81 -23.76 -20.92
CA ALA A 201 -13.94 -22.83 -20.92
C ALA A 201 -13.82 -21.70 -21.97
N PHE A 202 -12.67 -21.56 -22.62
CA PHE A 202 -12.44 -20.54 -23.64
C PHE A 202 -13.19 -20.79 -24.96
N THR A 203 -13.88 -19.76 -25.45
CA THR A 203 -14.70 -19.79 -26.66
C THR A 203 -14.20 -18.84 -27.75
N SER A 204 -14.87 -18.84 -28.90
CA SER A 204 -14.67 -17.83 -29.96
C SER A 204 -15.21 -16.44 -29.61
N ASP A 205 -16.00 -16.34 -28.54
CA ASP A 205 -16.85 -15.19 -28.24
C ASP A 205 -16.25 -14.33 -27.11
N ASP A 206 -15.23 -14.85 -26.40
CA ASP A 206 -14.46 -14.13 -25.38
C ASP A 206 -13.60 -13.02 -26.00
N THR A 207 -13.99 -11.76 -25.76
CA THR A 207 -13.35 -10.58 -26.37
C THR A 207 -12.06 -10.16 -25.66
N SER A 208 -10.96 -10.00 -26.41
CA SER A 208 -9.66 -9.52 -25.90
C SER A 208 -9.73 -8.11 -25.28
N ASP A 209 -9.15 -7.98 -24.08
CA ASP A 209 -8.93 -6.71 -23.37
C ASP A 209 -7.84 -5.82 -23.98
N ASN A 210 -7.05 -6.35 -24.92
CA ASN A 210 -5.89 -5.71 -25.55
C ASN A 210 -4.84 -5.24 -24.54
N SER A 211 -4.57 -6.05 -23.51
CA SER A 211 -3.64 -5.77 -22.42
C SER A 211 -2.17 -5.65 -22.86
N GLY A 212 -1.84 -6.22 -24.03
CA GLY A 212 -0.48 -6.25 -24.58
C GLY A 212 0.37 -7.44 -24.12
N SER A 213 -0.20 -8.34 -23.31
CA SER A 213 0.37 -9.67 -23.06
C SER A 213 -0.58 -10.75 -23.57
N THR A 214 -0.02 -11.75 -24.25
CA THR A 214 -0.77 -12.91 -24.75
C THR A 214 -0.10 -14.22 -24.36
N LEU A 215 -0.95 -15.26 -24.27
CA LEU A 215 -0.61 -16.66 -24.08
C LEU A 215 -1.18 -17.51 -25.24
N THR A 216 -0.82 -18.79 -25.29
CA THR A 216 -1.28 -19.71 -26.34
C THR A 216 -2.16 -20.82 -25.76
N ILE A 217 -3.43 -20.87 -26.15
CA ILE A 217 -4.39 -21.89 -25.69
C ILE A 217 -4.94 -22.64 -26.90
N ASN A 218 -4.76 -23.96 -26.94
CA ASN A 218 -5.21 -24.83 -28.04
C ASN A 218 -4.75 -24.35 -29.44
N GLY A 219 -3.61 -23.65 -29.51
CA GLY A 219 -3.04 -23.08 -30.74
C GLY A 219 -3.49 -21.64 -31.07
N ASN A 220 -4.45 -21.08 -30.34
CA ASN A 220 -4.92 -19.70 -30.50
C ASN A 220 -4.16 -18.74 -29.57
N GLN A 221 -3.97 -17.49 -29.99
CA GLN A 221 -3.51 -16.42 -29.09
C GLN A 221 -4.70 -15.92 -28.25
N VAL A 222 -4.52 -15.88 -26.94
CA VAL A 222 -5.49 -15.34 -25.97
C VAL A 222 -4.84 -14.22 -25.18
N ASP A 223 -5.59 -13.18 -24.87
CA ASP A 223 -5.12 -12.06 -24.04
C ASP A 223 -5.01 -12.48 -22.57
N GLU A 224 -3.92 -12.10 -21.91
CA GLU A 224 -3.63 -12.52 -20.55
C GLU A 224 -4.68 -12.07 -19.53
N ILE A 225 -5.28 -10.88 -19.71
CA ILE A 225 -6.27 -10.35 -18.77
C ILE A 225 -7.65 -10.94 -19.05
N THR A 226 -7.97 -11.19 -20.31
CA THR A 226 -9.17 -11.95 -20.67
C THR A 226 -9.07 -13.39 -20.13
N TRP A 227 -7.88 -14.01 -20.13
CA TRP A 227 -7.64 -15.28 -19.45
C TRP A 227 -7.80 -15.21 -17.94
N LEU A 228 -7.22 -14.20 -17.29
CA LEU A 228 -7.37 -14.00 -15.85
C LEU A 228 -8.85 -13.84 -15.45
N LYS A 229 -9.66 -13.10 -16.21
CA LYS A 229 -11.11 -13.02 -16.00
C LYS A 229 -11.78 -14.40 -16.06
N LYS A 230 -11.45 -15.22 -17.05
CA LYS A 230 -11.97 -16.60 -17.15
C LYS A 230 -11.51 -17.48 -15.98
N PHE A 231 -10.27 -17.32 -15.51
CA PHE A 231 -9.76 -18.03 -14.33
C PHE A 231 -10.51 -17.62 -13.05
N LEU A 232 -10.81 -16.33 -12.90
CA LEU A 232 -11.60 -15.78 -11.80
C LEU A 232 -13.06 -16.28 -11.86
N GLU A 233 -13.67 -16.34 -13.04
CA GLU A 233 -14.99 -16.96 -13.26
C GLU A 233 -15.00 -18.44 -12.84
N VAL A 234 -14.03 -19.24 -13.33
CA VAL A 234 -13.92 -20.68 -13.01
C VAL A 234 -13.70 -20.91 -11.52
N ARG A 235 -12.75 -20.21 -10.88
CA ARG A 235 -12.48 -20.35 -9.44
C ARG A 235 -13.65 -19.88 -8.57
N THR A 236 -14.44 -18.90 -9.03
CA THR A 236 -15.68 -18.48 -8.35
C THR A 236 -16.73 -19.58 -8.34
N GLU A 237 -16.91 -20.29 -9.46
CA GLU A 237 -17.87 -21.40 -9.55
C GLU A 237 -17.38 -22.62 -8.76
N ASP A 238 -16.08 -22.87 -8.76
CA ASP A 238 -15.43 -23.94 -7.99
C ASP A 238 -15.62 -23.73 -6.48
N LEU A 239 -15.30 -22.54 -5.95
CA LEU A 239 -15.52 -22.20 -4.54
C LEU A 239 -16.99 -22.31 -4.10
N LYS A 240 -17.94 -22.06 -5.01
CA LYS A 240 -19.38 -22.19 -4.74
C LYS A 240 -19.87 -23.65 -4.81
N ASN A 241 -19.14 -24.52 -5.49
CA ASN A 241 -19.53 -25.91 -5.76
C ASN A 241 -18.34 -26.88 -5.67
N PRO A 242 -17.55 -26.89 -4.57
CA PRO A 242 -16.34 -27.70 -4.50
C PRO A 242 -16.68 -29.20 -4.55
N LYS A 243 -15.84 -29.96 -5.25
CA LYS A 243 -16.05 -31.37 -5.61
C LYS A 243 -15.52 -32.26 -4.49
N GLU A 244 -14.38 -31.89 -3.92
CA GLU A 244 -13.91 -32.32 -2.61
C GLU A 244 -14.65 -31.48 -1.54
N LYS A 245 -15.33 -32.12 -0.58
CA LYS A 245 -16.10 -31.40 0.44
C LYS A 245 -15.44 -31.49 1.81
N ASP A 246 -15.19 -30.34 2.40
CA ASP A 246 -14.78 -30.22 3.80
C ASP A 246 -15.82 -30.81 4.77
N ASN A 247 -15.44 -30.91 6.05
CA ASN A 247 -16.32 -31.39 7.12
C ASN A 247 -17.53 -30.47 7.39
N GLN A 248 -17.63 -29.32 6.71
CA GLN A 248 -18.74 -28.36 6.75
C GLN A 248 -19.61 -28.41 5.46
N GLY A 249 -19.31 -29.30 4.51
CA GLY A 249 -20.06 -29.51 3.28
C GLY A 249 -19.68 -28.61 2.10
N GLY A 250 -18.63 -27.79 2.23
CA GLY A 250 -18.20 -26.77 1.27
C GLY A 250 -18.73 -25.37 1.54
N ASP A 251 -19.59 -25.18 2.57
CA ASP A 251 -20.15 -23.87 2.92
C ASP A 251 -19.07 -22.85 3.32
N TYR A 252 -17.90 -23.28 3.79
CA TYR A 252 -16.76 -22.41 4.09
C TYR A 252 -16.09 -21.85 2.84
N TRP A 253 -15.93 -22.68 1.81
CA TRP A 253 -15.28 -22.31 0.53
C TRP A 253 -16.12 -21.27 -0.22
N ALA A 254 -17.45 -21.41 -0.20
CA ALA A 254 -18.35 -20.42 -0.77
C ALA A 254 -18.24 -19.03 -0.10
N GLN A 255 -17.75 -18.97 1.14
CA GLN A 255 -17.52 -17.72 1.88
C GLN A 255 -16.15 -17.07 1.60
N THR A 256 -15.22 -17.72 0.86
CA THR A 256 -13.92 -17.11 0.50
C THR A 256 -13.91 -16.42 -0.86
N THR A 257 -15.03 -16.38 -1.58
CA THR A 257 -15.16 -15.75 -2.90
C THR A 257 -14.75 -14.27 -2.94
N TYR A 258 -14.77 -13.57 -1.80
CA TYR A 258 -14.24 -12.20 -1.67
C TYR A 258 -12.78 -12.05 -2.11
N ARG A 259 -11.96 -13.12 -2.02
CA ARG A 259 -10.59 -13.15 -2.56
C ARG A 259 -10.61 -12.90 -4.07
N ILE A 260 -11.50 -13.60 -4.77
CA ILE A 260 -11.64 -13.54 -6.22
C ILE A 260 -12.23 -12.19 -6.63
N GLU A 261 -13.25 -11.71 -5.91
CA GLU A 261 -13.86 -10.38 -6.12
C GLU A 261 -12.81 -9.26 -6.00
N SER A 262 -11.85 -9.39 -5.08
CA SER A 262 -10.73 -8.45 -4.94
C SER A 262 -9.81 -8.42 -6.17
N TYR A 263 -9.49 -9.59 -6.74
CA TYR A 263 -8.74 -9.70 -8.00
C TYR A 263 -9.54 -9.20 -9.21
N GLN A 264 -10.85 -9.44 -9.26
CA GLN A 264 -11.74 -8.92 -10.31
C GLN A 264 -11.74 -7.38 -10.30
N TYR A 265 -11.86 -6.76 -9.12
CA TYR A 265 -11.81 -5.30 -8.98
C TYR A 265 -10.50 -4.68 -9.51
N ALA A 266 -9.35 -5.24 -9.13
CA ALA A 266 -8.05 -4.77 -9.61
C ALA A 266 -7.86 -4.98 -11.13
N VAL A 267 -8.42 -6.07 -11.69
CA VAL A 267 -8.49 -6.30 -13.14
C VAL A 267 -9.36 -5.26 -13.86
N GLU A 268 -10.47 -4.82 -13.25
CA GLU A 268 -11.30 -3.73 -13.77
C GLU A 268 -10.60 -2.37 -13.73
N GLN A 269 -9.84 -2.08 -12.67
CA GLN A 269 -9.01 -0.86 -12.58
C GLN A 269 -7.78 -0.89 -13.50
N LYS A 270 -7.50 -2.04 -14.11
CA LYS A 270 -6.36 -2.34 -15.00
C LYS A 270 -4.99 -2.39 -14.29
N GLU A 271 -4.98 -2.74 -13.01
CA GLU A 271 -3.78 -2.87 -12.18
C GLU A 271 -3.04 -4.19 -12.44
N TYR A 272 -2.56 -4.36 -13.68
CA TYR A 272 -1.97 -5.63 -14.13
C TYR A 272 -0.55 -5.89 -13.60
N THR A 273 0.09 -4.90 -12.98
CA THR A 273 1.41 -5.05 -12.36
C THR A 273 1.43 -4.41 -10.99
N TRP A 274 1.81 -5.19 -9.98
CA TRP A 274 2.07 -4.72 -8.62
C TRP A 274 3.32 -3.83 -8.63
N THR A 275 3.11 -2.53 -8.78
CA THR A 275 4.15 -1.52 -8.71
C THR A 275 3.71 -0.49 -7.69
N SER A 276 4.03 -0.78 -6.43
CA SER A 276 3.74 0.12 -5.33
C SER A 276 4.23 1.54 -5.60
N THR A 277 3.56 2.51 -4.97
CA THR A 277 4.03 3.84 -4.53
C THR A 277 3.04 4.94 -4.95
N VAL A 278 3.17 6.07 -4.28
CA VAL A 278 3.09 7.46 -4.77
C VAL A 278 2.19 8.45 -3.92
N LYS A 279 2.49 9.74 -3.87
CA LYS A 279 2.01 10.74 -2.90
C LYS A 279 1.90 12.07 -3.61
N LEU A 280 1.05 12.99 -3.17
CA LEU A 280 1.19 14.40 -3.54
C LEU A 280 0.43 15.30 -2.57
N LEU A 281 1.07 16.39 -2.12
CA LEU A 281 0.65 17.78 -2.37
C LEU A 281 1.53 18.76 -1.58
N ASP A 282 2.83 18.74 -1.83
CA ASP A 282 3.77 19.77 -1.37
C ASP A 282 4.97 19.86 -2.32
N ASN A 283 5.36 21.10 -2.68
CA ASN A 283 6.48 21.51 -3.56
C ASN A 283 6.48 21.15 -5.07
N ASP A 284 7.24 21.94 -5.85
CA ASP A 284 7.34 21.95 -7.34
C ASP A 284 8.13 20.75 -7.94
N ASP A 285 8.59 19.83 -7.09
CA ASP A 285 9.17 18.55 -7.49
C ASP A 285 8.44 17.42 -6.76
N THR A 286 8.39 16.26 -7.42
CA THR A 286 7.92 15.01 -6.84
C THR A 286 8.77 13.90 -7.42
N GLU A 287 9.97 13.77 -6.88
CA GLU A 287 10.27 12.48 -6.28
C GLU A 287 9.72 12.47 -4.83
N PHE A 288 9.79 11.36 -4.11
CA PHE A 288 9.43 11.41 -2.69
C PHE A 288 10.55 12.11 -1.94
N HIS A 289 10.32 13.36 -1.56
CA HIS A 289 11.25 14.19 -0.81
C HIS A 289 11.40 13.74 0.66
N TYR A 290 11.92 12.53 0.87
CA TYR A 290 12.29 12.02 2.20
C TYR A 290 13.43 12.85 2.81
N GLU A 291 14.21 13.55 2.00
CA GLU A 291 15.31 14.45 2.35
C GLU A 291 14.89 15.87 2.71
N TYR A 292 13.71 16.33 2.28
CA TYR A 292 13.29 17.71 2.48
C TYR A 292 13.28 18.05 3.98
N CYS A 293 13.78 19.22 4.35
CA CYS A 293 13.69 19.75 5.69
C CYS A 293 14.04 21.24 5.64
N GLU A 294 13.07 22.10 5.98
CA GLU A 294 13.23 23.55 5.95
C GLU A 294 12.53 24.20 7.15
N TYR A 295 13.07 25.34 7.61
CA TYR A 295 12.39 26.18 8.61
C TYR A 295 11.57 27.22 7.85
N LEU A 296 10.28 26.94 7.66
CA LEU A 296 9.38 27.79 6.86
C LEU A 296 8.96 29.09 7.58
N ASN A 297 9.30 29.27 8.86
CA ASN A 297 8.88 30.41 9.68
C ASN A 297 7.34 30.56 9.70
N ASP A 298 6.61 29.43 9.71
CA ASP A 298 5.14 29.34 9.64
C ASP A 298 4.47 29.15 11.01
N GLY A 299 5.26 29.09 12.09
CA GLY A 299 4.79 28.78 13.45
C GLY A 299 4.94 27.32 13.88
N ARG A 300 5.36 26.40 12.99
CA ARG A 300 5.45 24.96 13.25
C ARG A 300 6.89 24.41 13.42
N GLY A 301 7.90 25.22 13.16
CA GLY A 301 9.33 24.88 13.37
C GLY A 301 10.01 24.41 12.09
N TYR A 302 10.76 23.30 12.16
CA TYR A 302 11.22 22.63 10.94
C TYR A 302 10.09 21.77 10.36
N THR A 303 9.79 21.97 9.09
CA THR A 303 8.89 21.17 8.26
C THR A 303 9.72 20.18 7.44
N ALA A 304 9.49 18.87 7.60
CA ALA A 304 10.42 17.86 7.13
C ALA A 304 9.78 16.61 6.49
N GLY A 305 10.46 16.11 5.47
CA GLY A 305 10.16 14.87 4.77
C GLY A 305 8.80 14.84 4.09
N VAL A 306 8.38 13.63 3.76
CA VAL A 306 7.26 13.38 2.85
C VAL A 306 5.86 13.58 3.45
N GLY A 307 5.75 14.11 4.66
CA GLY A 307 4.47 14.44 5.29
C GLY A 307 4.29 15.93 5.57
N GLY A 308 5.30 16.76 5.26
CA GLY A 308 5.39 18.10 5.83
C GLY A 308 5.60 18.05 7.35
N PHE A 309 6.28 17.02 7.86
CA PHE A 309 6.25 16.67 9.28
C PHE A 309 6.91 17.76 10.13
N CYS A 310 6.22 18.27 11.14
CA CYS A 310 6.67 19.47 11.84
C CYS A 310 7.17 19.21 13.28
N THR A 311 8.27 19.87 13.67
CA THR A 311 8.87 19.70 15.01
C THR A 311 8.03 20.27 16.15
N GLY A 312 7.20 21.29 15.88
CA GLY A 312 6.31 21.92 16.86
C GLY A 312 4.95 21.24 17.07
N THR A 313 4.58 20.29 16.20
CA THR A 313 3.25 19.64 16.15
C THR A 313 3.29 18.12 16.39
N SER A 314 4.38 17.62 16.99
CA SER A 314 4.60 16.23 17.41
C SER A 314 4.76 15.17 16.32
N ASP A 315 4.26 15.39 15.12
CA ASP A 315 4.25 14.41 14.03
C ASP A 315 5.66 14.09 13.49
N ALA A 316 6.59 15.06 13.48
CA ALA A 316 8.01 14.77 13.23
C ALA A 316 8.66 13.90 14.33
N TRP A 317 8.19 14.02 15.58
CA TRP A 317 8.66 13.19 16.71
C TRP A 317 8.05 11.78 16.67
N GLU A 318 6.81 11.63 16.19
CA GLU A 318 6.23 10.31 15.87
C GLU A 318 7.07 9.55 14.82
N VAL A 319 7.56 10.23 13.76
CA VAL A 319 8.46 9.61 12.76
C VAL A 319 9.74 9.11 13.42
N ILE A 320 10.37 9.94 14.24
CA ILE A 320 11.67 9.63 14.84
C ILE A 320 11.56 8.50 15.87
N LYS A 321 10.47 8.41 16.65
CA LYS A 321 10.20 7.25 17.51
C LYS A 321 10.06 5.94 16.74
N VAL A 322 9.34 5.94 15.61
CA VAL A 322 9.25 4.74 14.76
C VAL A 322 10.61 4.40 14.12
N TYR A 323 11.44 5.40 13.82
CA TYR A 323 12.81 5.16 13.38
C TYR A 323 13.65 4.50 14.47
N HIS A 324 13.60 4.99 15.71
CA HIS A 324 14.27 4.35 16.86
C HIS A 324 13.84 2.89 17.06
N GLU A 325 12.55 2.59 16.95
CA GLU A 325 12.04 1.21 17.03
C GLU A 325 12.62 0.30 15.92
N LEU A 326 12.82 0.85 14.71
CA LEU A 326 13.40 0.13 13.57
C LEU A 326 14.94 0.05 13.60
N THR A 327 15.64 0.96 14.29
CA THR A 327 17.12 0.96 14.45
C THR A 327 17.60 0.17 15.66
N GLY A 328 16.72 -0.09 16.64
CA GLY A 328 17.05 -0.76 17.91
C GLY A 328 17.29 0.19 19.09
N GLY A 329 16.81 1.44 19.00
CA GLY A 329 16.74 2.40 20.10
C GLY A 329 17.94 3.33 20.27
N THR A 330 18.83 3.43 19.28
CA THR A 330 19.89 4.45 19.24
C THR A 330 20.35 4.67 17.79
N ASP A 331 20.24 5.90 17.30
CA ASP A 331 20.61 6.31 15.95
C ASP A 331 21.00 7.79 15.87
N ASP A 332 21.10 8.34 14.66
CA ASP A 332 21.60 9.71 14.42
C ASP A 332 20.68 10.82 14.97
N PHE A 333 19.40 10.53 15.29
CA PHE A 333 18.53 11.49 15.98
C PHE A 333 18.71 11.48 17.50
N SER A 334 19.21 10.40 18.10
CA SER A 334 19.33 10.22 19.56
C SER A 334 20.03 11.34 20.36
N PRO A 335 20.96 12.14 19.78
CA PRO A 335 21.49 13.34 20.46
C PRO A 335 20.48 14.48 20.66
N MET A 336 19.34 14.46 19.97
CA MET A 336 18.32 15.53 19.94
C MET A 336 17.00 15.15 20.63
N ASP A 337 16.78 13.89 21.02
CA ASP A 337 15.52 13.35 21.56
C ASP A 337 14.85 14.23 22.62
N ALA A 338 15.61 14.67 23.62
CA ALA A 338 15.08 15.48 24.72
C ALA A 338 14.59 16.87 24.26
N THR A 339 15.15 17.41 23.17
CA THR A 339 14.71 18.66 22.55
C THR A 339 13.50 18.41 21.65
N LEU A 340 13.51 17.32 20.88
CA LEU A 340 12.40 16.92 20.00
C LEU A 340 11.14 16.57 20.79
N GLU A 341 11.24 15.77 21.85
CA GLU A 341 10.12 15.44 22.74
C GLU A 341 9.57 16.68 23.46
N GLN A 342 10.43 17.63 23.82
CA GLN A 342 10.01 18.91 24.40
C GLN A 342 9.25 19.76 23.38
N TYR A 343 9.74 19.87 22.14
CA TYR A 343 9.15 20.78 21.13
C TYR A 343 7.89 20.22 20.50
N ALA A 344 7.80 18.88 20.40
CA ALA A 344 6.58 18.15 20.01
C ALA A 344 5.33 18.52 20.84
N GLN A 345 5.52 18.94 22.10
CA GLN A 345 4.42 19.28 23.02
C GLN A 345 4.22 20.79 23.19
N SER A 346 4.75 21.61 22.27
CA SER A 346 4.97 23.03 22.53
C SER A 346 4.28 24.03 21.60
N GLU A 347 3.70 23.58 20.48
CA GLU A 347 2.86 24.41 19.58
C GLU A 347 3.54 25.72 19.14
N ASN A 348 4.86 25.67 18.89
CA ASN A 348 5.67 26.80 18.42
C ASN A 348 6.85 26.36 17.55
N ASP A 349 7.55 27.34 17.00
CA ASP A 349 8.56 27.20 15.95
C ASP A 349 10.02 27.19 16.46
N ASN A 350 10.25 26.98 17.75
CA ASN A 350 11.60 26.99 18.30
C ASN A 350 12.48 25.87 17.71
N THR A 351 13.70 26.22 17.33
CA THR A 351 14.69 25.34 16.69
C THR A 351 16.04 25.29 17.44
N ALA A 352 16.16 25.93 18.61
CA ALA A 352 17.39 25.95 19.40
C ALA A 352 17.75 24.54 19.91
N GLY A 353 19.01 24.11 19.75
CA GLY A 353 19.42 22.74 20.06
C GLY A 353 19.02 21.69 19.00
N LEU A 354 18.46 22.12 17.86
CA LEU A 354 18.15 21.31 16.69
C LEU A 354 18.97 21.78 15.46
N GLU A 355 20.15 22.37 15.64
CA GLU A 355 20.95 22.99 14.57
C GLU A 355 21.43 21.99 13.50
N ASP A 356 21.55 20.71 13.84
CA ASP A 356 21.93 19.62 12.93
C ASP A 356 20.73 18.82 12.40
N TYR A 357 19.49 19.15 12.80
CA TYR A 357 18.28 18.35 12.53
C TYR A 357 18.05 18.07 11.04
N CYS A 358 17.97 19.11 10.20
CA CYS A 358 17.78 18.94 8.76
C CYS A 358 18.96 18.24 8.08
N LYS A 359 20.18 18.35 8.64
CA LYS A 359 21.37 17.65 8.13
C LYS A 359 21.28 16.15 8.39
N VAL A 360 20.83 15.75 9.58
CA VAL A 360 20.55 14.34 9.92
C VAL A 360 19.41 13.81 9.04
N TRP A 361 18.27 14.50 9.02
CA TRP A 361 17.08 14.13 8.23
C TRP A 361 17.41 13.91 6.74
N GLY A 362 18.06 14.89 6.10
CA GLY A 362 18.49 14.80 4.71
C GLY A 362 19.53 13.71 4.44
N SER A 363 20.40 13.38 5.40
CA SER A 363 21.38 12.29 5.26
C SER A 363 20.73 10.90 5.29
N LEU A 364 19.68 10.74 6.09
CA LEU A 364 18.92 9.49 6.25
C LEU A 364 17.89 9.28 5.14
N ALA A 365 17.73 10.21 4.20
CA ALA A 365 16.74 10.15 3.13
C ALA A 365 16.85 8.93 2.20
N ASN A 366 17.97 8.19 2.21
CA ASN A 366 18.14 6.93 1.47
C ASN A 366 18.13 5.68 2.36
N ASP A 367 17.95 5.84 3.68
CA ASP A 367 17.81 4.73 4.63
C ASP A 367 16.40 4.11 4.52
N ALA A 368 16.35 2.78 4.44
CA ALA A 368 15.09 2.05 4.23
C ALA A 368 14.17 2.08 5.46
N ASN A 369 14.73 2.11 6.68
CA ASN A 369 13.97 2.21 7.91
C ASN A 369 13.44 3.63 8.11
N PHE A 370 14.22 4.66 7.75
CA PHE A 370 13.77 6.05 7.86
C PHE A 370 12.64 6.36 6.86
N ARG A 371 12.75 5.86 5.63
CA ARG A 371 11.64 5.89 4.66
C ARG A 371 10.40 5.17 5.17
N LYS A 372 10.57 3.97 5.75
CA LYS A 372 9.46 3.21 6.36
C LYS A 372 8.80 3.99 7.50
N ALA A 373 9.57 4.60 8.40
CA ALA A 373 9.05 5.42 9.49
C ALA A 373 8.22 6.62 8.98
N GLN A 374 8.75 7.37 8.02
CA GLN A 374 8.03 8.47 7.37
C GLN A 374 6.72 8.00 6.70
N ASP A 375 6.76 6.93 5.90
CA ASP A 375 5.55 6.41 5.24
C ASP A 375 4.52 5.86 6.26
N THR A 376 4.97 5.21 7.33
CA THR A 376 4.11 4.71 8.42
C THR A 376 3.38 5.82 9.15
N ILE A 377 4.04 6.92 9.50
CA ILE A 377 3.40 8.04 10.20
C ILE A 377 2.48 8.85 9.29
N ARG A 378 2.85 9.07 8.01
CA ARG A 378 1.93 9.63 7.01
C ARG A 378 0.63 8.82 6.94
N ASP A 379 0.75 7.49 6.91
CA ASP A 379 -0.41 6.60 6.79
C ASP A 379 -1.27 6.62 8.06
N LYS A 380 -0.63 6.53 9.23
CA LYS A 380 -1.26 6.56 10.56
C LYS A 380 -2.03 7.86 10.84
N LEU A 381 -1.46 9.01 10.50
CA LEU A 381 -2.00 10.32 10.89
C LEU A 381 -2.91 10.96 9.82
N TYR A 382 -2.56 10.82 8.54
CA TYR A 382 -3.22 11.57 7.46
C TYR A 382 -3.97 10.68 6.47
N LEU A 383 -3.33 9.64 5.93
CA LEU A 383 -3.93 8.89 4.82
C LEU A 383 -5.06 7.96 5.26
N THR A 384 -4.88 7.11 6.27
CA THR A 384 -5.98 6.24 6.71
C THR A 384 -7.15 7.06 7.28
N PRO A 385 -6.95 8.00 8.23
CA PRO A 385 -8.07 8.73 8.83
C PRO A 385 -8.84 9.63 7.85
N SER A 386 -8.17 10.20 6.84
CA SER A 386 -8.88 10.97 5.80
C SER A 386 -9.74 10.12 4.87
N GLN A 387 -9.40 8.83 4.69
CA GLN A 387 -10.22 7.91 3.91
C GLN A 387 -11.33 7.27 4.75
N ASP A 388 -11.13 7.03 6.04
CA ASP A 388 -12.21 6.64 6.96
C ASP A 388 -13.39 7.64 6.87
N TYR A 389 -13.10 8.95 6.85
CA TYR A 389 -14.11 10.00 6.59
C TYR A 389 -14.68 9.96 5.17
N ALA A 390 -13.86 9.68 4.16
CA ALA A 390 -14.34 9.58 2.77
C ALA A 390 -15.33 8.42 2.59
N ASP A 391 -15.11 7.30 3.29
CA ASP A 391 -15.99 6.13 3.26
C ASP A 391 -17.22 6.28 4.17
N GLU A 392 -17.13 7.00 5.31
CA GLU A 392 -18.31 7.39 6.11
C GLU A 392 -19.28 8.28 5.31
N LEU A 393 -18.74 9.23 4.54
CA LEU A 393 -19.52 10.06 3.61
C LEU A 393 -20.03 9.27 2.38
N GLY A 394 -19.43 8.12 2.08
CA GLY A 394 -19.75 7.29 0.92
C GLY A 394 -19.18 7.79 -0.41
N LEU A 395 -18.06 8.52 -0.39
CA LEU A 395 -17.38 9.07 -1.57
C LEU A 395 -16.81 7.95 -2.47
N LYS A 396 -17.00 8.07 -3.79
CA LYS A 396 -16.66 7.04 -4.80
C LYS A 396 -15.78 7.58 -5.92
N LEU A 397 -15.54 8.89 -5.96
CA LEU A 397 -14.79 9.55 -7.01
C LEU A 397 -13.38 9.86 -6.51
N SER A 398 -12.42 9.57 -7.37
CA SER A 398 -10.99 9.73 -7.10
C SER A 398 -10.63 11.16 -6.67
N ILE A 399 -11.33 12.13 -7.26
CA ILE A 399 -11.14 13.55 -6.97
C ILE A 399 -11.62 13.94 -5.56
N SER A 400 -12.71 13.35 -5.07
CA SER A 400 -13.23 13.60 -3.72
C SER A 400 -12.33 12.96 -2.67
N LYS A 401 -12.00 11.67 -2.84
CA LYS A 401 -11.14 10.91 -1.94
C LYS A 401 -9.72 11.50 -1.85
N GLY A 402 -9.14 11.90 -3.00
CA GLY A 402 -7.86 12.62 -3.05
C GLY A 402 -7.90 13.95 -2.32
N GLN A 403 -8.99 14.70 -2.44
CA GLN A 403 -9.17 15.98 -1.75
C GLN A 403 -9.36 15.83 -0.23
N MET A 404 -9.92 14.72 0.25
CA MET A 404 -9.94 14.43 1.70
C MET A 404 -8.52 14.21 2.23
N TYR A 405 -7.67 13.49 1.49
CA TYR A 405 -6.27 13.30 1.87
C TYR A 405 -5.48 14.62 1.85
N ASP A 406 -5.66 15.44 0.81
CA ASP A 406 -4.99 16.73 0.71
C ASP A 406 -5.35 17.69 1.85
N ALA A 407 -6.65 17.81 2.15
CA ALA A 407 -7.12 18.60 3.27
C ALA A 407 -6.63 18.03 4.61
N GLY A 408 -6.64 16.71 4.78
CA GLY A 408 -6.11 16.05 5.98
C GLY A 408 -4.61 16.23 6.19
N LEU A 409 -3.82 16.42 5.12
CA LEU A 409 -2.39 16.71 5.19
C LEU A 409 -2.12 18.15 5.64
N GLU A 410 -2.80 19.14 5.05
CA GLU A 410 -2.56 20.57 5.32
C GLU A 410 -3.20 21.08 6.61
N HIS A 411 -4.42 20.63 6.92
CA HIS A 411 -5.20 21.07 8.06
C HIS A 411 -5.09 20.14 9.27
N GLY A 412 -4.54 18.93 9.11
CA GLY A 412 -4.74 17.84 10.06
C GLY A 412 -6.14 17.21 9.93
N VAL A 413 -6.31 15.99 10.46
CA VAL A 413 -7.55 15.22 10.23
C VAL A 413 -8.63 15.46 11.30
N THR A 414 -8.27 15.58 12.58
CA THR A 414 -9.22 15.79 13.69
C THR A 414 -8.63 16.66 14.81
N GLY A 415 -9.51 17.41 15.49
CA GLY A 415 -9.21 18.04 16.79
C GLY A 415 -9.66 19.49 16.90
N ASP A 416 -9.10 20.34 16.02
CA ASP A 416 -9.24 21.79 16.09
C ASP A 416 -10.35 22.34 15.18
N ARG A 417 -10.56 23.66 15.18
CA ARG A 417 -11.69 24.26 14.44
C ARG A 417 -11.54 24.26 12.92
N ASP A 418 -10.35 23.94 12.42
CA ASP A 418 -9.95 24.04 11.02
C ASP A 418 -9.57 22.68 10.38
N THR A 419 -9.61 21.58 11.14
CA THR A 419 -9.27 20.21 10.69
C THR A 419 -10.29 19.63 9.70
N LEU A 420 -9.89 18.58 8.96
CA LEU A 420 -10.71 17.91 7.94
C LEU A 420 -12.14 17.57 8.41
N ASP A 421 -12.29 16.98 9.59
CA ASP A 421 -13.59 16.61 10.16
C ASP A 421 -14.52 17.83 10.36
N MET A 422 -13.96 18.95 10.80
CA MET A 422 -14.67 20.22 10.96
C MET A 422 -15.00 20.88 9.62
N LEU A 423 -14.13 20.79 8.60
CA LEU A 423 -14.44 21.24 7.24
C LEU A 423 -15.54 20.40 6.58
N ILE A 424 -15.51 19.07 6.76
CA ILE A 424 -16.57 18.14 6.32
C ILE A 424 -17.89 18.51 6.99
N LYS A 425 -17.86 18.76 8.30
CA LYS A 425 -19.04 19.15 9.08
C LYS A 425 -19.61 20.50 8.62
N GLU A 426 -18.79 21.53 8.46
CA GLU A 426 -19.24 22.85 7.99
C GLU A 426 -19.82 22.76 6.56
N THR A 427 -19.22 21.94 5.71
CA THR A 427 -19.77 21.60 4.38
C THR A 427 -21.16 20.95 4.49
N ASN A 428 -21.30 19.92 5.32
CA ASN A 428 -22.57 19.22 5.51
C ASN A 428 -23.66 20.13 6.12
N GLU A 429 -23.31 20.97 7.11
CA GLU A 429 -24.22 21.96 7.71
C GLU A 429 -24.66 23.06 6.72
N SER A 430 -23.86 23.35 5.68
CA SER A 430 -24.24 24.28 4.61
C SER A 430 -25.30 23.73 3.64
N ILE A 431 -25.47 22.41 3.56
CA ILE A 431 -26.35 21.75 2.58
C ILE A 431 -27.76 21.58 3.15
N THR A 432 -28.68 22.42 2.68
CA THR A 432 -30.08 22.47 3.14
C THR A 432 -31.10 22.02 2.07
N GLY A 433 -30.69 21.20 1.11
CA GLY A 433 -31.52 20.77 -0.01
C GLY A 433 -30.84 19.75 -0.91
N ASP A 434 -31.62 19.09 -1.77
CA ASP A 434 -31.10 18.14 -2.75
C ASP A 434 -30.27 18.87 -3.83
N MET A 435 -29.14 18.28 -4.21
CA MET A 435 -28.22 18.84 -5.21
C MET A 435 -28.00 17.82 -6.33
N SER A 436 -28.29 18.20 -7.57
CA SER A 436 -28.12 17.34 -8.75
C SER A 436 -26.86 17.71 -9.53
N GLY A 437 -26.16 16.70 -10.05
CA GLY A 437 -24.99 16.83 -10.92
C GLY A 437 -24.91 15.68 -11.92
N ASP A 438 -23.73 15.51 -12.55
CA ASP A 438 -23.49 14.47 -13.56
C ASP A 438 -22.34 13.52 -13.21
N SER A 439 -21.98 13.41 -11.92
CA SER A 439 -20.85 12.62 -11.45
C SER A 439 -21.08 11.10 -11.52
N GLY A 440 -22.34 10.68 -11.50
CA GLY A 440 -22.73 9.28 -11.38
C GLY A 440 -22.60 8.71 -9.96
N SER A 441 -22.41 9.57 -8.95
CA SER A 441 -22.39 9.21 -7.53
C SER A 441 -23.32 10.13 -6.73
N THR A 442 -23.94 9.61 -5.68
CA THR A 442 -24.91 10.34 -4.84
C THR A 442 -24.70 9.98 -3.38
N LEU A 443 -24.53 11.01 -2.56
CA LEU A 443 -24.38 10.98 -1.12
C LEU A 443 -25.74 11.27 -0.45
N THR A 444 -25.88 10.89 0.81
CA THR A 444 -27.06 11.23 1.63
C THR A 444 -26.64 12.14 2.79
N ILE A 445 -26.75 13.46 2.59
CA ILE A 445 -26.30 14.47 3.55
C ILE A 445 -27.53 15.10 4.22
N ASN A 446 -27.63 15.03 5.54
CA ASN A 446 -28.77 15.58 6.32
C ASN A 446 -30.17 15.12 5.84
N GLY A 447 -30.25 13.97 5.16
CA GLY A 447 -31.48 13.42 4.56
C GLY A 447 -31.76 13.88 3.12
N HIS A 448 -30.93 14.77 2.57
CA HIS A 448 -30.95 15.19 1.17
C HIS A 448 -30.16 14.27 0.26
N GLN A 449 -30.51 14.23 -1.02
CA GLN A 449 -29.75 13.52 -2.06
C GLN A 449 -28.83 14.50 -2.78
N VAL A 450 -27.53 14.24 -2.74
CA VAL A 450 -26.49 15.19 -3.13
C VAL A 450 -25.52 14.51 -4.10
N ASP A 451 -25.39 15.02 -5.32
CA ASP A 451 -24.35 14.57 -6.25
C ASP A 451 -22.96 14.81 -5.64
N GLU A 452 -22.06 13.82 -5.76
CA GLU A 452 -20.78 13.86 -5.05
C GLU A 452 -19.86 15.01 -5.49
N ILE A 453 -19.92 15.44 -6.76
CA ILE A 453 -19.16 16.61 -7.23
C ILE A 453 -19.83 17.90 -6.81
N ALA A 454 -21.17 17.93 -6.69
CA ALA A 454 -21.87 19.06 -6.08
C ALA A 454 -21.46 19.24 -4.60
N TRP A 455 -21.38 18.15 -3.83
CA TRP A 455 -20.85 18.16 -2.45
C TRP A 455 -19.40 18.65 -2.42
N LEU A 456 -18.53 18.07 -3.24
CA LEU A 456 -17.11 18.42 -3.29
C LEU A 456 -16.91 19.89 -3.64
N THR A 457 -17.74 20.45 -4.53
CA THR A 457 -17.68 21.87 -4.91
C THR A 457 -18.05 22.79 -3.74
N GLU A 458 -18.93 22.39 -2.82
CA GLU A 458 -19.15 23.14 -1.58
C GLU A 458 -17.98 22.96 -0.59
N PHE A 459 -17.42 21.75 -0.47
CA PHE A 459 -16.21 21.50 0.34
C PHE A 459 -15.02 22.37 -0.09
N LEU A 460 -14.79 22.51 -1.41
CA LEU A 460 -13.76 23.40 -1.95
C LEU A 460 -13.97 24.86 -1.50
N LYS A 461 -15.22 25.34 -1.42
CA LYS A 461 -15.53 26.72 -0.96
C LYS A 461 -15.32 26.88 0.53
N VAL A 462 -15.75 25.91 1.35
CA VAL A 462 -15.53 25.92 2.81
C VAL A 462 -14.03 25.99 3.09
N ARG A 463 -13.23 25.08 2.53
CA ARG A 463 -11.77 25.08 2.68
C ARG A 463 -11.10 26.33 2.09
N THR A 464 -11.62 26.90 1.01
CA THR A 464 -11.13 28.19 0.46
C THR A 464 -11.36 29.36 1.41
N ASN A 465 -12.50 29.39 2.10
CA ASN A 465 -12.78 30.42 3.09
C ASN A 465 -11.90 30.24 4.32
N ASP A 466 -11.67 28.98 4.72
CA ASP A 466 -10.84 28.57 5.84
C ASP A 466 -9.38 28.99 5.68
N LEU A 467 -8.71 28.57 4.60
CA LEU A 467 -7.32 28.97 4.31
C LEU A 467 -7.11 30.48 4.22
N LYS A 468 -8.16 31.24 3.89
CA LYS A 468 -8.13 32.71 3.81
C LYS A 468 -8.48 33.41 5.14
N ASN A 469 -9.09 32.70 6.09
CA ASN A 469 -9.61 33.23 7.36
C ASN A 469 -9.58 32.12 8.45
N PRO A 470 -8.42 31.52 8.77
CA PRO A 470 -8.35 30.37 9.67
C PRO A 470 -8.92 30.71 11.05
N LYS A 471 -9.63 29.77 11.66
CA LYS A 471 -10.37 30.02 12.90
C LYS A 471 -9.44 29.95 14.12
N GLU A 472 -8.33 29.23 14.04
CA GLU A 472 -7.18 29.30 14.95
C GLU A 472 -5.99 30.07 14.33
N ALA A 473 -5.47 31.06 15.06
CA ALA A 473 -4.38 31.92 14.58
C ALA A 473 -3.01 31.43 15.08
N TYR A 474 -2.36 30.55 14.32
CA TYR A 474 -0.97 30.11 14.56
C TYR A 474 0.02 31.28 14.37
N ASN A 475 0.24 32.10 15.41
CA ASN A 475 1.34 33.07 15.57
C ASN A 475 1.72 33.96 14.35
N GLY A 476 0.78 34.25 13.43
CA GLY A 476 1.00 35.05 12.22
C GLY A 476 0.96 34.28 10.89
N ALA A 477 0.70 32.97 10.90
CA ALA A 477 0.60 32.11 9.72
C ALA A 477 -0.57 32.43 8.76
N GLU A 478 -1.49 33.31 9.17
CA GLU A 478 -2.65 33.80 8.39
C GLU A 478 -2.30 34.19 6.94
N GLY A 479 -1.11 34.79 6.75
CA GLY A 479 -0.61 35.20 5.44
C GLY A 479 0.01 34.09 4.58
N TYR A 480 0.31 32.92 5.16
CA TYR A 480 0.87 31.76 4.46
C TYR A 480 -0.22 30.79 4.00
N TRP A 481 -1.20 30.49 4.86
CA TRP A 481 -2.33 29.60 4.51
C TRP A 481 -3.13 30.17 3.32
N ALA A 482 -3.28 31.49 3.25
CA ALA A 482 -3.94 32.15 2.12
C ALA A 482 -3.20 32.00 0.77
N GLN A 483 -1.93 31.59 0.77
CA GLN A 483 -1.15 31.33 -0.44
C GLN A 483 -1.40 29.92 -1.01
N SER A 484 -1.63 28.92 -0.16
CA SER A 484 -1.81 27.52 -0.59
C SER A 484 -3.16 27.24 -1.27
N VAL A 485 -4.03 28.25 -1.38
CA VAL A 485 -5.33 28.22 -2.08
C VAL A 485 -5.22 27.73 -3.54
N TYR A 486 -4.06 27.88 -4.20
CA TYR A 486 -3.83 27.31 -5.54
C TYR A 486 -4.09 25.78 -5.58
N ARG A 487 -3.87 25.07 -4.47
CA ARG A 487 -4.13 23.62 -4.32
C ARG A 487 -5.61 23.33 -4.57
N ILE A 488 -6.50 24.17 -4.04
CA ILE A 488 -7.95 24.09 -4.26
C ILE A 488 -8.33 24.49 -5.69
N GLU A 489 -7.71 25.54 -6.24
CA GLU A 489 -7.95 25.97 -7.64
C GLU A 489 -7.52 24.89 -8.64
N SER A 490 -6.49 24.10 -8.31
CA SER A 490 -6.04 22.92 -9.04
C SER A 490 -7.09 21.80 -9.05
N TYR A 491 -7.70 21.49 -7.89
CA TYR A 491 -8.84 20.56 -7.82
C TYR A 491 -10.08 21.09 -8.57
N GLN A 492 -10.40 22.39 -8.47
CA GLN A 492 -11.52 22.99 -9.21
C GLN A 492 -11.30 22.89 -10.74
N TYR A 493 -10.08 23.12 -11.22
CA TYR A 493 -9.74 22.92 -12.63
C TYR A 493 -9.96 21.47 -13.09
N ALA A 494 -9.57 20.48 -12.27
CA ALA A 494 -9.83 19.06 -12.57
C ALA A 494 -11.34 18.71 -12.57
N ILE A 495 -12.14 19.33 -11.68
CA ILE A 495 -13.62 19.26 -11.70
C ILE A 495 -14.17 19.87 -13.00
N ASP A 496 -13.70 21.05 -13.40
CA ASP A 496 -14.15 21.75 -14.61
C ASP A 496 -13.82 20.96 -15.90
N GLN A 497 -12.70 20.21 -15.91
CA GLN A 497 -12.36 19.27 -16.99
C GLN A 497 -13.14 17.94 -16.90
N LYS A 498 -14.04 17.79 -15.92
CA LYS A 498 -14.81 16.57 -15.59
C LYS A 498 -13.95 15.33 -15.31
N GLN A 499 -12.75 15.54 -14.78
CA GLN A 499 -11.84 14.47 -14.38
C GLN A 499 -12.20 13.97 -12.98
N TYR A 500 -13.46 13.55 -12.80
CA TYR A 500 -13.98 13.06 -11.52
C TYR A 500 -13.36 11.71 -11.11
N LYS A 501 -13.10 10.86 -12.12
CA LYS A 501 -12.44 9.56 -12.01
C LYS A 501 -11.15 9.62 -12.81
N TRP A 502 -10.03 9.33 -12.16
CA TRP A 502 -8.73 9.20 -12.84
C TRP A 502 -8.54 7.73 -13.24
N THR A 503 -7.67 7.45 -14.22
CA THR A 503 -7.49 6.06 -14.74
C THR A 503 -6.10 5.77 -15.30
N SER A 504 -5.29 6.80 -15.54
CA SER A 504 -4.00 6.72 -16.24
C SER A 504 -3.30 8.08 -16.29
N SER A 505 -4.08 9.16 -16.31
CA SER A 505 -3.62 10.53 -16.07
C SER A 505 -4.76 11.42 -15.58
N ALA A 506 -4.41 12.53 -14.95
CA ALA A 506 -5.30 13.62 -14.55
C ALA A 506 -4.61 14.95 -14.89
N LYS A 507 -5.39 16.01 -15.16
CA LYS A 507 -4.83 17.35 -15.33
C LYS A 507 -5.20 18.23 -14.15
N PHE A 508 -4.21 18.98 -13.72
CA PHE A 508 -4.21 19.83 -12.55
C PHE A 508 -3.58 21.17 -12.93
N LEU A 509 -3.66 22.15 -12.03
CA LEU A 509 -2.79 23.33 -12.08
C LEU A 509 -1.57 23.07 -11.19
N ASP A 510 -0.41 23.49 -11.70
CA ASP A 510 0.84 23.62 -10.95
C ASP A 510 0.79 24.88 -10.06
N ASN A 511 1.81 25.09 -9.22
CA ASN A 511 1.87 26.20 -8.28
C ASN A 511 1.91 27.58 -8.97
N ASP A 512 2.39 27.65 -10.22
CA ASP A 512 2.36 28.85 -11.06
C ASP A 512 1.03 29.06 -11.82
N GLY A 513 0.06 28.16 -11.63
CA GLY A 513 -1.21 28.14 -12.33
C GLY A 513 -1.17 27.51 -13.74
N SER A 514 -0.05 26.91 -14.15
CA SER A 514 0.07 26.25 -15.46
C SER A 514 -0.53 24.83 -15.45
N PRO A 515 -1.17 24.36 -16.55
CA PRO A 515 -1.77 23.02 -16.56
C PRO A 515 -0.76 21.86 -16.64
N VAL A 516 -0.47 21.23 -15.50
CA VAL A 516 0.31 19.99 -15.41
C VAL A 516 -0.54 18.75 -15.74
N THR A 517 0.09 17.70 -16.28
CA THR A 517 -0.56 16.39 -16.53
C THR A 517 0.09 15.29 -15.70
N VAL A 518 -0.48 15.05 -14.52
CA VAL A 518 -0.16 13.93 -13.64
C VAL A 518 -0.42 12.63 -14.39
N SER A 519 0.58 11.74 -14.44
CA SER A 519 0.51 10.52 -15.28
C SER A 519 0.92 9.28 -14.49
N CYS A 520 0.01 8.31 -14.39
CA CYS A 520 0.18 7.05 -13.65
C CYS A 520 1.02 6.00 -14.43
N ASP A 521 1.63 6.37 -15.57
CA ASP A 521 2.30 5.43 -16.47
C ASP A 521 3.71 5.04 -16.00
N THR A 522 3.80 3.85 -15.40
CA THR A 522 5.05 3.21 -14.98
C THR A 522 6.06 2.98 -16.11
N SER A 523 5.66 3.07 -17.38
CA SER A 523 6.57 3.00 -18.54
C SER A 523 7.56 4.18 -18.58
N MET A 524 7.19 5.36 -18.05
CA MET A 524 8.09 6.53 -18.03
C MET A 524 9.34 6.27 -17.17
N LYS A 525 9.18 5.59 -16.02
CA LYS A 525 10.29 5.16 -15.15
C LYS A 525 11.24 4.18 -15.89
N LYS A 526 10.77 3.39 -16.87
CA LYS A 526 11.61 2.59 -17.79
C LYS A 526 12.27 3.43 -18.90
N ARG A 527 11.62 4.50 -19.38
CA ARG A 527 12.16 5.44 -20.39
C ARG A 527 13.30 6.30 -19.82
N ALA A 528 13.10 6.91 -18.65
CA ALA A 528 14.13 7.71 -17.96
C ALA A 528 15.41 6.89 -17.70
N ARG A 529 15.26 5.68 -17.11
CA ARG A 529 16.39 4.75 -16.89
C ARG A 529 17.10 4.32 -18.18
N ARG A 530 16.42 4.32 -19.35
CA ARG A 530 17.05 4.10 -20.67
C ARG A 530 17.81 5.33 -21.20
N MET A 531 17.37 6.55 -20.90
CA MET A 531 18.11 7.77 -21.26
C MET A 531 19.34 7.97 -20.38
N ALA A 532 19.22 7.79 -19.06
CA ALA A 532 20.34 7.82 -18.13
C ALA A 532 21.46 6.85 -18.52
N ARG A 533 21.10 5.61 -18.90
CA ARG A 533 22.04 4.59 -19.41
C ARG A 533 22.67 4.94 -20.76
N ARG A 534 22.01 5.72 -21.62
CA ARG A 534 22.62 6.25 -22.85
C ARG A 534 23.65 7.34 -22.54
N ASN A 535 23.36 8.24 -21.61
CA ASN A 535 24.29 9.32 -21.23
C ASN A 535 25.54 8.77 -20.52
N THR A 536 25.42 7.70 -19.72
CA THR A 536 26.60 6.99 -19.17
C THR A 536 27.42 6.24 -20.21
N PHE A 537 26.81 5.79 -21.32
CA PHE A 537 27.55 5.18 -22.43
C PHE A 537 28.25 6.21 -23.31
N ALA A 538 27.63 7.38 -23.53
CA ALA A 538 28.25 8.50 -24.23
C ALA A 538 29.53 8.97 -23.50
N ARG A 539 29.44 9.25 -22.19
CA ARG A 539 30.58 9.67 -21.35
C ARG A 539 31.71 8.63 -21.21
N ARG A 540 31.55 7.41 -21.74
CA ARG A 540 32.63 6.40 -21.81
C ARG A 540 33.39 6.37 -23.14
N ASN A 541 32.94 7.08 -24.17
CA ASN A 541 33.61 7.13 -25.48
C ASN A 541 34.43 8.41 -25.70
N GLU A 542 34.41 9.36 -24.75
CA GLU A 542 35.14 10.65 -24.87
C GLU A 542 36.55 10.62 -24.26
N THR A 543 37.04 9.45 -23.81
CA THR A 543 38.40 9.29 -23.25
C THR A 543 39.41 8.69 -24.26
N VAL A 544 39.22 8.93 -25.56
CA VAL A 544 40.22 8.63 -26.61
C VAL A 544 40.24 9.72 -27.69
N ILE A 545 41.04 10.77 -27.46
CA ILE A 545 41.94 11.47 -28.41
C ILE A 545 42.84 12.42 -27.62
#